data_AF-A0AB39Y703-F1
#
_entry.id   AF-A0AB39Y703-F1
#
_cell.length_a   1.000
_cell.length_b   1.000
_cell.length_c   1.000
_cell.angle_alpha   90.00
_cell.angle_beta   90.00
_cell.angle_gamma   90.00
#
_symmetry.space_group_name_H-M   'P 1'
#
loop_
_entity.id
_entity.type
_entity.pdbx_description
1 polymer ?
#
loop_
_entity_poly.entity_id
_entity_poly.type
_entity_poly.pdbx_seq_one_letter_code
_entity_poly.pdbx_strand_id
1 'polypeptide(L)'
;MPFEDELSEALRRTGDEFTPDPRALVAAGEQRGRRLVARRRAAVVGGSVVALAVIGAGSAYTSGLFGGSGGAAAAAVAPQADPTQPPKVKEKAGGGAVSADQLIDVFRQLLPGGTVSGAKARGTGETAHPSVSGLYDDGEGPAALGVALARVDPKGQMAADSVTCPDKNVLDFDDCTLETLEDGSKLMVFQGYEYPDRREPTKVWRATLVTPQGYQVDVQEWNAPAEKGQPVSRANPPLAPEKLKEFTTSPLWRPALSDLPAAEPDPGAPAPAGARGAAAVLESLLPKTGITVASKGGEGEHGYVVLDDGNGTSLVQVNVQAGMGELLKDHFGSGAVTLPDGTRVKSEQRDGEKGGANVVWWTVDTLRTDGRRVVVSAFNTGNQNKPATRDKPILTMEQLQQIALDPKWFG
;
A
#
# COMPACT_ATOMS: atom_id res chain seq x y z
N MET A 1 -50.41 26.33 -6.51
CA MET A 1 -49.72 25.07 -6.19
C MET A 1 -48.46 25.45 -5.42
N PRO A 2 -48.18 24.88 -4.25
CA PRO A 2 -46.97 25.21 -3.52
C PRO A 2 -45.75 24.68 -4.30
N PHE A 3 -44.69 25.48 -4.35
CA PHE A 3 -43.44 25.19 -5.05
C PHE A 3 -42.86 23.79 -4.74
N GLU A 4 -43.11 23.28 -3.52
CA GLU A 4 -42.67 21.97 -3.05
C GLU A 4 -43.31 20.81 -3.84
N ASP A 5 -44.55 20.95 -4.28
CA ASP A 5 -45.26 19.93 -5.07
C ASP A 5 -44.72 19.89 -6.50
N GLU A 6 -44.47 21.06 -7.10
CA GLU A 6 -43.90 21.17 -8.45
C GLU A 6 -42.45 20.66 -8.49
N LEU A 7 -41.65 20.95 -7.46
CA LEU A 7 -40.30 20.41 -7.34
C LEU A 7 -40.31 18.88 -7.20
N SER A 8 -41.22 18.35 -6.38
CA SER A 8 -41.36 16.91 -6.18
C SER A 8 -41.79 16.18 -7.45
N GLU A 9 -42.69 16.79 -8.22
CA GLU A 9 -43.15 16.24 -9.49
C GLU A 9 -42.06 16.32 -10.58
N ALA A 10 -41.31 17.43 -10.62
CA ALA A 10 -40.16 17.59 -11.51
C ALA A 10 -39.06 16.56 -11.22
N LEU A 11 -38.78 16.27 -9.94
CA LEU A 11 -37.79 15.27 -9.54
C LEU A 11 -38.24 13.85 -9.91
N ARG A 12 -39.52 13.51 -9.72
CA ARG A 12 -40.08 12.20 -10.13
C ARG A 12 -40.01 12.01 -11.65
N ARG A 13 -40.45 13.01 -12.42
CA ARG A 13 -40.40 12.97 -13.89
C ARG A 13 -38.98 12.81 -14.41
N THR A 14 -38.03 13.54 -13.81
CA THR A 14 -36.61 13.43 -14.16
C THR A 14 -36.06 12.03 -13.85
N GLY A 15 -36.52 11.40 -12.76
CA GLY A 15 -36.14 10.04 -12.40
C GLY A 15 -36.73 8.98 -13.34
N ASP A 16 -37.98 9.14 -13.75
CA ASP A 16 -38.68 8.20 -14.65
C ASP A 16 -38.12 8.24 -16.09
N GLU A 17 -37.60 9.39 -16.53
CA GLU A 17 -36.96 9.55 -17.83
C GLU A 17 -35.47 9.18 -17.83
N PHE A 18 -34.86 9.00 -16.65
CA PHE A 18 -33.45 8.63 -16.54
C PHE A 18 -33.23 7.15 -16.86
N THR A 19 -32.88 6.87 -18.11
CA THR A 19 -32.38 5.54 -18.51
C THR A 19 -30.86 5.55 -18.51
N PRO A 20 -30.20 4.93 -17.52
CA PRO A 20 -28.74 4.85 -17.51
C PRO A 20 -28.27 3.97 -18.67
N ASP A 21 -27.26 4.42 -19.42
CA ASP A 21 -26.54 3.56 -20.36
C ASP A 21 -25.62 2.62 -19.57
N PRO A 22 -25.95 1.31 -19.50
CA PRO A 22 -25.18 0.37 -18.69
C PRO A 22 -23.74 0.22 -19.21
N ARG A 23 -23.51 0.41 -20.51
CA ARG A 23 -22.17 0.31 -21.11
C ARG A 23 -21.33 1.52 -20.76
N ALA A 24 -21.90 2.73 -20.79
CA ALA A 24 -21.22 3.94 -20.36
C ALA A 24 -20.88 3.91 -18.86
N LEU A 25 -21.79 3.37 -18.03
CA LEU A 25 -21.54 3.21 -16.59
C LEU A 25 -20.45 2.16 -16.31
N VAL A 26 -20.44 1.05 -17.04
CA VAL A 26 -19.39 0.02 -16.93
C VAL A 26 -18.04 0.59 -17.39
N ALA A 27 -17.99 1.29 -18.52
CA ALA A 27 -16.75 1.91 -19.02
C ALA A 27 -16.21 3.00 -18.06
N ALA A 28 -17.08 3.86 -17.53
CA ALA A 28 -16.70 4.87 -16.55
C ALA A 28 -16.27 4.24 -15.21
N GLY A 29 -16.93 3.16 -14.78
CA GLY A 29 -16.57 2.37 -13.61
C GLY A 29 -15.21 1.68 -13.78
N GLU A 30 -14.94 1.13 -14.95
CA GLU A 30 -13.66 0.52 -15.32
C GLU A 30 -12.55 1.58 -15.34
N GLN A 31 -12.78 2.72 -15.98
CA GLN A 31 -11.82 3.83 -16.03
C GLN A 31 -11.50 4.37 -14.62
N ARG A 32 -12.53 4.51 -13.76
CA ARG A 32 -12.36 4.88 -12.35
C ARG A 32 -11.59 3.79 -11.59
N GLY A 33 -11.88 2.52 -11.83
CA GLY A 33 -11.17 1.38 -11.27
C GLY A 33 -9.69 1.39 -11.64
N ARG A 34 -9.35 1.54 -12.92
CA ARG A 34 -7.96 1.67 -13.39
C ARG A 34 -7.26 2.88 -12.78
N ARG A 35 -7.95 4.01 -12.62
CA ARG A 35 -7.42 5.22 -11.96
C ARG A 35 -7.16 5.01 -10.47
N LEU A 36 -8.05 4.30 -9.78
CA LEU A 36 -7.89 3.94 -8.37
C LEU A 36 -6.76 2.92 -8.19
N VAL A 37 -6.63 1.94 -9.08
CA VAL A 37 -5.53 0.96 -9.09
C VAL A 37 -4.21 1.64 -9.40
N ALA A 38 -4.14 2.57 -10.36
CA ALA A 38 -2.93 3.33 -10.66
C ALA A 38 -2.52 4.24 -9.48
N ARG A 39 -3.49 4.88 -8.81
CA ARG A 39 -3.25 5.64 -7.57
C ARG A 39 -2.83 4.76 -6.42
N ARG A 40 -3.41 3.55 -6.29
CA ARG A 40 -2.96 2.54 -5.34
C ARG A 40 -1.55 2.07 -5.70
N ARG A 41 -1.20 1.75 -6.93
CA ARG A 41 0.17 1.38 -7.31
C ARG A 41 1.20 2.49 -7.08
N ALA A 42 0.80 3.76 -7.12
CA ALA A 42 1.64 4.90 -6.73
C ALA A 42 1.69 5.15 -5.20
N ALA A 43 0.79 4.54 -4.42
CA ALA A 43 0.68 4.66 -2.95
C ALA A 43 0.89 3.32 -2.21
N VAL A 44 1.05 2.21 -2.93
CA VAL A 44 1.26 0.85 -2.44
C VAL A 44 2.74 0.59 -2.62
N VAL A 45 3.50 1.20 -1.73
CA VAL A 45 4.76 0.66 -1.26
C VAL A 45 4.59 0.58 0.25
N GLY A 46 3.80 -0.42 0.63
CA GLY A 46 3.29 -0.63 1.98
C GLY A 46 2.40 -1.87 1.91
N GLY A 47 3.01 -3.03 2.17
CA GLY A 47 2.42 -4.34 1.93
C GLY A 47 1.02 -4.48 2.52
N SER A 48 0.16 -5.17 1.77
CA SER A 48 -1.20 -5.61 2.10
C SER A 48 -1.51 -5.56 3.59
N VAL A 49 -2.20 -4.49 4.01
CA VAL A 49 -2.65 -4.31 5.39
C VAL A 49 -4.02 -4.96 5.52
N VAL A 50 -4.14 -6.00 6.36
CA VAL A 50 -5.44 -6.31 6.95
C VAL A 50 -5.73 -5.18 7.92
N ALA A 51 -6.51 -4.19 7.49
CA ALA A 51 -6.74 -2.98 8.27
C ALA A 51 -7.45 -3.33 9.59
N LEU A 52 -6.75 -3.14 10.71
CA LEU A 52 -7.29 -3.26 12.06
C LEU A 52 -7.62 -1.85 12.56
N ALA A 53 -8.92 -1.52 12.63
CA ALA A 53 -9.35 -0.24 13.20
C ALA A 53 -9.33 -0.32 14.74
N VAL A 54 -8.25 0.17 15.36
CA VAL A 54 -8.18 0.36 16.82
C VAL A 54 -8.85 1.70 17.17
N ILE A 55 -10.16 1.67 17.45
CA ILE A 55 -10.86 2.86 17.94
C ILE A 55 -10.46 3.08 19.41
N GLY A 56 -9.55 4.04 19.64
CA GLY A 56 -9.23 4.58 20.97
C GLY A 56 -10.39 5.41 21.49
N ALA A 57 -11.00 4.98 22.60
CA ALA A 57 -11.99 5.76 23.32
C ALA A 57 -11.26 6.62 24.37
N GLY A 58 -11.24 7.94 24.18
CA GLY A 58 -10.58 8.85 25.12
C GLY A 58 -10.87 10.32 24.85
N SER A 59 -12.06 10.81 25.18
CA SER A 59 -12.21 12.19 25.68
C SER A 59 -13.29 12.21 26.75
N ALA A 60 -12.88 12.56 27.96
CA ALA A 60 -13.71 12.63 29.15
C ALA A 60 -13.94 14.11 29.51
N TYR A 61 -15.20 14.46 29.73
CA TYR A 61 -15.75 15.62 30.46
C TYR A 61 -15.25 17.03 30.11
N THR A 62 -16.16 17.80 29.49
CA THR A 62 -16.48 19.15 30.01
C THR A 62 -17.99 19.25 30.20
N SER A 63 -18.40 19.54 31.43
CA SER A 63 -19.76 19.94 31.80
C SER A 63 -19.84 21.47 31.77
N GLY A 64 -20.96 22.01 31.28
CA GLY A 64 -21.28 23.45 31.32
C GLY A 64 -22.18 23.88 30.16
N LEU A 65 -23.50 23.69 30.29
CA LEU A 65 -24.49 24.76 30.56
C LEU A 65 -24.70 25.76 29.40
N PHE A 66 -25.77 25.53 28.62
CA PHE A 66 -26.87 26.43 28.18
C PHE A 66 -27.71 25.54 27.23
N GLY A 67 -28.94 25.09 27.50
CA GLY A 67 -30.10 25.84 27.98
C GLY A 67 -30.88 26.39 26.77
N GLY A 68 -31.71 25.57 26.11
CA GLY A 68 -32.59 26.05 25.02
C GLY A 68 -33.36 24.94 24.29
N SER A 69 -34.61 24.76 24.68
CA SER A 69 -35.62 23.86 24.11
C SER A 69 -36.03 24.20 22.67
N GLY A 70 -36.26 23.19 21.83
CA GLY A 70 -37.00 23.32 20.58
C GLY A 70 -36.85 22.09 19.69
N GLY A 71 -37.79 21.15 19.79
CA GLY A 71 -37.77 19.91 19.02
C GLY A 71 -37.91 20.14 17.51
N ALA A 72 -36.96 19.60 16.76
CA ALA A 72 -37.13 19.22 15.37
C ALA A 72 -36.53 17.82 15.23
N ALA A 73 -37.36 16.85 14.86
CA ALA A 73 -36.93 15.50 14.54
C ALA A 73 -35.98 15.57 13.34
N ALA A 74 -34.67 15.49 13.59
CA ALA A 74 -33.69 15.25 12.56
C ALA A 74 -33.90 13.80 12.08
N ALA A 75 -34.37 13.66 10.83
CA ALA A 75 -34.43 12.40 10.13
C ALA A 75 -33.05 11.72 10.23
N ALA A 76 -33.04 10.49 10.76
CA ALA A 76 -31.85 9.66 10.78
C ALA A 76 -31.41 9.41 9.34
N VAL A 77 -30.34 10.10 8.93
CA VAL A 77 -29.64 9.79 7.69
C VAL A 77 -28.97 8.44 7.92
N ALA A 78 -29.51 7.40 7.29
CA ALA A 78 -28.85 6.10 7.21
C ALA A 78 -27.43 6.31 6.67
N PRO A 79 -26.39 5.68 7.26
CA PRO A 79 -25.03 5.85 6.77
C PRO A 79 -24.97 5.41 5.30
N GLN A 80 -24.66 6.35 4.41
CA GLN A 80 -24.38 6.08 3.01
C GLN A 80 -23.21 5.10 2.93
N ALA A 81 -23.42 4.01 2.21
CA ALA A 81 -22.38 3.03 1.92
C ALA A 81 -21.23 3.71 1.16
N ASP A 82 -20.02 3.62 1.72
CA ASP A 82 -18.79 4.07 1.10
C ASP A 82 -18.55 3.32 -0.23
N PRO A 83 -18.41 4.02 -1.39
CA PRO A 83 -18.24 3.38 -2.70
C PRO A 83 -16.81 2.85 -2.95
N THR A 84 -16.02 2.63 -1.90
CA THR A 84 -14.59 2.25 -1.98
C THR A 84 -14.31 0.78 -1.66
N GLN A 85 -15.33 -0.04 -1.42
CA GLN A 85 -15.12 -1.47 -1.24
C GLN A 85 -14.87 -2.16 -2.60
N PRO A 86 -13.74 -2.87 -2.80
CA PRO A 86 -13.63 -3.82 -3.90
C PRO A 86 -14.77 -4.84 -3.80
N PRO A 87 -15.19 -5.49 -4.91
CA PRO A 87 -16.25 -6.50 -4.85
C PRO A 87 -15.89 -7.51 -3.75
N LYS A 88 -16.73 -7.58 -2.72
CA LYS A 88 -16.54 -8.52 -1.61
C LYS A 88 -16.54 -9.92 -2.20
N VAL A 89 -15.36 -10.53 -2.28
CA VAL A 89 -15.28 -11.98 -2.22
C VAL A 89 -16.09 -12.34 -0.97
N LYS A 90 -17.09 -13.21 -1.11
CA LYS A 90 -17.93 -13.59 0.04
C LYS A 90 -17.04 -14.37 1.00
N GLU A 91 -16.39 -13.65 1.92
CA GLU A 91 -15.60 -14.25 2.99
C GLU A 91 -16.54 -15.16 3.78
N LYS A 92 -16.21 -16.46 3.77
CA LYS A 92 -16.92 -17.46 4.55
C LYS A 92 -16.39 -17.37 5.98
N ALA A 93 -17.30 -17.30 6.94
CA ALA A 93 -16.95 -17.46 8.34
C ALA A 93 -16.29 -18.83 8.56
N GLY A 94 -15.44 -18.92 9.58
CA GLY A 94 -14.92 -20.19 10.09
C GLY A 94 -15.97 -20.99 10.86
N GLY A 95 -15.53 -22.06 11.51
CA GLY A 95 -16.39 -22.94 12.31
C GLY A 95 -16.88 -22.32 13.63
N GLY A 96 -16.32 -21.20 14.05
CA GLY A 96 -16.63 -20.56 15.33
C GLY A 96 -16.03 -21.27 16.54
N ALA A 97 -15.03 -22.13 16.34
CA ALA A 97 -14.39 -22.88 17.40
C ALA A 97 -13.59 -22.00 18.37
N VAL A 98 -13.16 -20.81 17.93
CA VAL A 98 -12.42 -19.85 18.76
C VAL A 98 -13.21 -18.55 18.89
N SER A 99 -13.59 -18.22 20.12
CA SER A 99 -14.30 -16.99 20.45
C SER A 99 -13.36 -15.77 20.51
N ALA A 100 -13.95 -14.57 20.52
CA ALA A 100 -13.22 -13.32 20.74
C ALA A 100 -12.46 -13.33 22.08
N ASP A 101 -13.11 -13.80 23.16
CA ASP A 101 -12.49 -13.88 24.49
C ASP A 101 -11.29 -14.83 24.52
N GLN A 102 -11.39 -15.99 23.86
CA GLN A 102 -10.28 -16.94 23.75
C GLN A 102 -9.10 -16.33 22.98
N LEU A 103 -9.34 -15.52 21.95
CA LEU A 103 -8.27 -14.80 21.26
C LEU A 103 -7.63 -13.72 22.13
N ILE A 104 -8.42 -13.02 22.96
CA ILE A 104 -7.89 -12.06 23.93
C ILE A 104 -7.01 -12.76 24.97
N ASP A 105 -7.38 -13.96 25.42
CA ASP A 105 -6.58 -14.73 26.36
C ASP A 105 -5.24 -15.18 25.76
N VAL A 106 -5.25 -15.67 24.51
CA VAL A 106 -4.01 -15.99 23.77
C VAL A 106 -3.14 -14.73 23.61
N PHE A 107 -3.75 -13.61 23.22
CA PHE A 107 -3.06 -12.33 23.05
C PHE A 107 -2.36 -11.89 24.34
N ARG A 108 -3.05 -11.96 25.49
CA ARG A 108 -2.47 -11.63 26.80
C ARG A 108 -1.38 -12.61 27.22
N GLN A 109 -1.57 -13.90 26.98
CA GLN A 109 -0.63 -14.95 27.36
C GLN A 109 0.72 -14.81 26.65
N LEU A 110 0.74 -14.27 25.42
CA LEU A 110 1.95 -14.13 24.62
C LEU A 110 2.77 -12.87 24.94
N LEU A 111 2.19 -11.91 25.66
CA LEU A 111 2.88 -10.69 26.07
C LEU A 111 3.85 -10.95 27.24
N PRO A 112 5.01 -10.29 27.27
CA PRO A 112 6.05 -10.49 28.30
C PRO A 112 5.70 -9.80 29.64
N GLY A 113 4.49 -10.03 30.17
CA GLY A 113 3.94 -9.30 31.31
C GLY A 113 3.27 -8.00 30.89
N GLY A 114 3.14 -7.03 31.80
CA GLY A 114 2.45 -5.74 31.56
C GLY A 114 0.93 -5.84 31.63
N THR A 115 0.25 -4.77 31.21
CA THR A 115 -1.21 -4.66 31.24
C THR A 115 -1.78 -4.44 29.84
N VAL A 116 -2.90 -5.10 29.55
CA VAL A 116 -3.65 -4.89 28.31
C VAL A 116 -4.99 -4.25 28.65
N SER A 117 -5.24 -3.07 28.08
CA SER A 117 -6.51 -2.35 28.22
C SER A 117 -7.19 -2.16 26.86
N GLY A 118 -8.52 -1.95 26.87
CA GLY A 118 -9.29 -1.69 25.66
C GLY A 118 -9.28 -2.84 24.64
N ALA A 119 -9.01 -4.07 25.09
CA ALA A 119 -8.90 -5.22 24.20
C ALA A 119 -10.20 -5.45 23.41
N LYS A 120 -10.07 -5.61 22.09
CA LYS A 120 -11.16 -5.95 21.18
C LYS A 120 -10.71 -7.10 20.31
N ALA A 121 -11.55 -8.09 20.13
CA ALA A 121 -11.27 -9.22 19.28
C ALA A 121 -12.48 -9.64 18.45
N ARG A 122 -12.17 -10.33 17.37
CA ARG A 122 -13.10 -10.99 16.46
C ARG A 122 -12.77 -12.48 16.45
N GLY A 123 -13.74 -13.31 16.82
CA GLY A 123 -13.59 -14.78 16.79
C GLY A 123 -13.69 -15.36 15.38
N THR A 124 -13.57 -16.68 15.26
CA THR A 124 -13.60 -17.37 13.95
C THR A 124 -15.00 -17.56 13.38
N GLY A 125 -16.06 -17.34 14.18
CA GLY A 125 -17.45 -17.51 13.74
C GLY A 125 -18.01 -16.30 12.97
N GLU A 126 -17.23 -15.23 12.85
CA GLU A 126 -17.61 -14.01 12.14
C GLU A 126 -17.15 -14.09 10.68
N THR A 127 -17.84 -13.37 9.78
CA THR A 127 -17.52 -13.40 8.34
C THR A 127 -16.20 -12.74 8.00
N ALA A 128 -15.77 -11.77 8.80
CA ALA A 128 -14.48 -11.11 8.63
C ALA A 128 -13.37 -11.88 9.36
N HIS A 129 -12.13 -11.76 8.87
CA HIS A 129 -10.96 -12.43 9.45
C HIS A 129 -10.81 -12.21 10.98
N PRO A 130 -10.46 -13.25 11.75
CA PRO A 130 -10.21 -13.13 13.18
C PRO A 130 -9.10 -12.15 13.46
N SER A 131 -9.28 -11.39 14.53
CA SER A 131 -8.31 -10.40 14.94
C SER A 131 -8.40 -10.12 16.42
N VAL A 132 -7.34 -9.56 16.99
CA VAL A 132 -7.32 -9.07 18.36
C VAL A 132 -6.42 -7.84 18.41
N SER A 133 -6.83 -6.83 19.17
CA SER A 133 -6.06 -5.62 19.37
C SER A 133 -6.28 -5.06 20.76
N GLY A 134 -5.34 -4.26 21.25
CA GLY A 134 -5.46 -3.59 22.54
C GLY A 134 -4.33 -2.58 22.77
N LEU A 135 -4.43 -1.86 23.88
CA LEU A 135 -3.35 -1.03 24.38
C LEU A 135 -2.52 -1.84 25.36
N TYR A 136 -1.27 -2.06 25.01
CA TYR A 136 -0.29 -2.71 25.84
C TYR A 136 0.55 -1.68 26.59
N ASP A 137 0.69 -1.85 27.90
CA ASP A 137 1.56 -1.04 28.74
C ASP A 137 2.40 -1.93 29.67
N ASP A 138 3.70 -1.97 29.39
CA ASP A 138 4.75 -2.66 30.14
C ASP A 138 5.37 -1.80 31.25
N GLY A 139 4.85 -0.58 31.47
CA GLY A 139 5.40 0.41 32.40
C GLY A 139 6.09 1.58 31.71
N GLU A 140 6.30 1.52 30.39
CA GLU A 140 6.89 2.60 29.59
C GLU A 140 5.84 3.44 28.83
N GLY A 141 4.56 3.25 29.11
CA GLY A 141 3.45 4.08 28.61
C GLY A 141 2.72 3.48 27.40
N PRO A 142 1.39 3.64 27.26
CA PRO A 142 0.56 2.79 26.41
C PRO A 142 0.96 2.77 24.93
N ALA A 143 0.93 1.57 24.33
CA ALA A 143 1.23 1.32 22.93
C ALA A 143 0.13 0.47 22.29
N ALA A 144 -0.31 0.82 21.08
CA ALA A 144 -1.25 0.01 20.32
C ALA A 144 -0.54 -1.25 19.79
N LEU A 145 -1.21 -2.40 19.92
CA LEU A 145 -0.77 -3.68 19.39
C LEU A 145 -1.99 -4.41 18.80
N GLY A 146 -1.81 -5.04 17.65
CA GLY A 146 -2.85 -5.77 16.94
C GLY A 146 -2.34 -7.00 16.22
N VAL A 147 -3.23 -7.98 16.07
CA VAL A 147 -3.02 -9.25 15.38
C VAL A 147 -4.18 -9.50 14.43
N ALA A 148 -3.88 -9.88 13.20
CA ALA A 148 -4.83 -10.41 12.25
C ALA A 148 -4.43 -11.84 11.84
N LEU A 149 -5.43 -12.72 11.75
CA LEU A 149 -5.25 -14.11 11.37
C LEU A 149 -6.00 -14.39 10.07
N ALA A 150 -5.35 -15.05 9.13
CA ALA A 150 -5.97 -15.37 7.85
C ALA A 150 -5.50 -16.73 7.30
N ARG A 151 -6.26 -17.21 6.31
CA ARG A 151 -5.83 -18.28 5.41
C ARG A 151 -5.48 -17.65 4.06
N VAL A 152 -4.35 -18.03 3.49
CA VAL A 152 -3.86 -17.56 2.18
C VAL A 152 -3.42 -18.74 1.31
N ASP A 153 -3.37 -18.56 -0.01
CA ASP A 153 -2.67 -19.49 -0.89
C ASP A 153 -1.16 -19.32 -0.67
N PRO A 154 -0.46 -20.29 -0.06
CA PRO A 154 0.97 -20.16 0.25
C PRO A 154 1.86 -20.10 -1.00
N LYS A 155 1.31 -20.40 -2.18
CA LYS A 155 1.99 -20.25 -3.49
C LYS A 155 1.49 -19.03 -4.27
N GLY A 156 0.52 -18.31 -3.72
CA GLY A 156 -0.08 -17.12 -4.32
C GLY A 156 0.84 -15.89 -4.20
N GLN A 157 0.62 -14.93 -5.10
CA GLN A 157 1.36 -13.68 -5.10
C GLN A 157 1.06 -12.87 -3.84
N MET A 158 -0.19 -12.87 -3.37
CA MET A 158 -0.57 -12.13 -2.16
C MET A 158 0.19 -12.61 -0.92
N ALA A 159 0.42 -13.92 -0.81
CA ALA A 159 1.20 -14.50 0.26
C ALA A 159 2.69 -14.20 0.11
N ALA A 160 3.23 -14.23 -1.11
CA ALA A 160 4.63 -13.85 -1.35
C ALA A 160 4.88 -12.38 -1.00
N ASP A 161 3.99 -11.48 -1.40
CA ASP A 161 4.10 -10.04 -1.14
C ASP A 161 4.00 -9.70 0.35
N SER A 162 3.19 -10.44 1.12
CA SER A 162 3.00 -10.17 2.55
C SER A 162 4.23 -10.51 3.41
N VAL A 163 5.16 -11.32 2.90
CA VAL A 163 6.43 -11.67 3.55
C VAL A 163 7.64 -11.21 2.74
N THR A 164 7.50 -10.12 1.98
CA THR A 164 8.62 -9.52 1.24
C THR A 164 9.02 -8.20 1.87
N CYS A 165 10.31 -8.06 2.19
CA CYS A 165 10.84 -6.80 2.68
C CYS A 165 10.69 -5.69 1.63
N PRO A 166 10.14 -4.53 1.99
CA PRO A 166 10.08 -3.39 1.09
C PRO A 166 11.47 -2.97 0.63
N ASP A 167 11.50 -2.28 -0.49
CA ASP A 167 12.73 -1.79 -1.08
C ASP A 167 13.21 -0.49 -0.41
N LYS A 168 14.41 -0.47 0.16
CA LYS A 168 14.99 0.72 0.82
C LYS A 168 15.18 1.91 -0.12
N ASN A 169 15.18 1.71 -1.44
CA ASN A 169 15.26 2.81 -2.41
C ASN A 169 13.91 3.49 -2.66
N VAL A 170 12.82 2.79 -2.33
CA VAL A 170 11.45 3.24 -2.58
C VAL A 170 10.77 3.67 -1.28
N LEU A 171 11.04 2.95 -0.19
CA LEU A 171 10.50 3.19 1.13
C LEU A 171 11.65 3.41 2.12
N ASP A 172 11.62 4.52 2.87
CA ASP A 172 12.53 4.68 4.00
C ASP A 172 11.99 3.91 5.21
N PHE A 173 12.81 3.03 5.78
CA PHE A 173 12.49 2.25 6.98
C PHE A 173 13.76 1.93 7.76
N ASP A 174 13.60 1.61 9.05
CA ASP A 174 14.73 1.37 9.95
C ASP A 174 15.39 0.01 9.60
N ASP A 175 14.63 -1.09 9.66
CA ASP A 175 15.13 -2.42 9.31
C ASP A 175 14.05 -3.37 8.77
N CYS A 176 14.47 -4.41 8.04
CA CYS A 176 13.58 -5.49 7.63
C CYS A 176 14.36 -6.79 7.42
N THR A 177 13.90 -7.85 8.06
CA THR A 177 14.47 -9.20 7.92
C THR A 177 13.44 -10.16 7.31
N LEU A 178 13.93 -11.07 6.47
CA LEU A 178 13.16 -12.17 5.91
C LEU A 178 13.86 -13.49 6.23
N GLU A 179 13.14 -14.40 6.87
CA GLU A 179 13.65 -15.70 7.30
C GLU A 179 12.78 -16.83 6.77
N THR A 180 13.41 -17.97 6.49
CA THR A 180 12.71 -19.26 6.31
C THR A 180 12.94 -20.09 7.56
N LEU A 181 11.88 -20.39 8.30
CA LEU A 181 11.93 -21.20 9.51
C LEU A 181 12.12 -22.68 9.16
N GLU A 182 12.48 -23.49 10.17
CA GLU A 182 12.75 -24.93 10.00
C GLU A 182 11.56 -25.71 9.41
N ASP A 183 10.34 -25.26 9.69
CA ASP A 183 9.10 -25.86 9.18
C ASP A 183 8.74 -25.40 7.75
N GLY A 184 9.60 -24.59 7.12
CA GLY A 184 9.40 -24.01 5.80
C GLY A 184 8.57 -22.72 5.78
N SER A 185 8.09 -22.24 6.93
CA SER A 185 7.36 -20.98 7.02
C SER A 185 8.27 -19.80 6.67
N LYS A 186 7.68 -18.78 6.05
CA LYS A 186 8.32 -17.50 5.75
C LYS A 186 7.91 -16.48 6.79
N LEU A 187 8.89 -15.84 7.42
CA LEU A 187 8.68 -14.81 8.42
C LEU A 187 9.37 -13.53 7.97
N MET A 188 8.61 -12.46 7.86
CA MET A 188 9.14 -11.11 7.69
C MET A 188 9.00 -10.35 9.02
N VAL A 189 10.06 -9.65 9.45
CA VAL A 189 10.00 -8.68 10.54
C VAL A 189 10.45 -7.32 10.01
N PHE A 190 9.56 -6.33 10.07
CA PHE A 190 9.75 -4.98 9.55
C PHE A 190 9.74 -3.95 10.69
N GLN A 191 10.65 -2.99 10.63
CA GLN A 191 10.76 -1.87 11.57
C GLN A 191 10.79 -0.55 10.78
N GLY A 192 9.81 0.32 11.00
CA GLY A 192 9.75 1.60 10.32
C GLY A 192 8.80 2.61 10.96
N TYR A 193 8.21 3.46 10.12
CA TYR A 193 7.32 4.54 10.52
C TYR A 193 5.95 4.36 9.89
N GLU A 194 4.91 4.74 10.63
CA GLU A 194 3.54 4.81 10.09
C GLU A 194 3.49 5.69 8.85
N TYR A 195 4.25 6.78 8.89
CA TYR A 195 4.42 7.69 7.77
C TYR A 195 5.86 7.60 7.25
N PRO A 196 6.08 6.97 6.08
CA PRO A 196 7.43 6.78 5.56
C PRO A 196 8.20 8.08 5.26
N ASP A 197 7.48 9.19 5.04
CA ASP A 197 8.05 10.53 4.89
C ASP A 197 8.45 11.18 6.23
N ARG A 198 8.30 10.45 7.35
CA ARG A 198 8.66 10.87 8.72
C ARG A 198 8.05 12.18 9.17
N ARG A 199 6.91 12.58 8.60
CA ARG A 199 6.21 13.80 9.02
C ARG A 199 5.67 13.73 10.45
N GLU A 200 5.51 12.52 10.99
CA GLU A 200 5.22 12.27 12.40
C GLU A 200 6.21 11.21 12.94
N PRO A 201 6.53 11.26 14.25
CA PRO A 201 7.49 10.36 14.87
C PRO A 201 6.92 8.95 15.16
N THR A 202 5.68 8.68 14.78
CA THR A 202 5.00 7.41 15.05
C THR A 202 5.66 6.26 14.28
N LYS A 203 6.24 5.34 15.05
CA LYS A 203 6.83 4.11 14.53
C LYS A 203 5.78 3.01 14.43
N VAL A 204 5.97 2.14 13.45
CA VAL A 204 5.23 0.88 13.33
C VAL A 204 6.21 -0.26 13.10
N TRP A 205 6.16 -1.27 13.97
CA TRP A 205 6.89 -2.53 13.79
C TRP A 205 5.90 -3.64 13.48
N ARG A 206 6.28 -4.54 12.57
CA ARG A 206 5.40 -5.56 12.02
C ARG A 206 6.12 -6.89 11.92
N ALA A 207 5.43 -7.98 12.21
CA ALA A 207 5.88 -9.31 11.85
C ALA A 207 4.77 -10.09 11.15
N THR A 208 5.10 -10.66 10.00
CA THR A 208 4.17 -11.43 9.18
C THR A 208 4.72 -12.82 8.94
N LEU A 209 3.97 -13.84 9.33
CA LEU A 209 4.27 -15.25 9.11
C LEU A 209 3.34 -15.81 8.05
N VAL A 210 3.87 -16.53 7.07
CA VAL A 210 3.12 -17.39 6.14
C VAL A 210 3.67 -18.81 6.22
N THR A 211 2.83 -19.77 6.58
CA THR A 211 3.23 -21.19 6.69
C THR A 211 2.97 -21.95 5.38
N PRO A 212 3.63 -23.11 5.15
CA PRO A 212 3.34 -23.96 3.98
C PRO A 212 1.91 -24.48 3.90
N GLN A 213 1.16 -24.45 5.01
CA GLN A 213 -0.26 -24.83 5.08
C GLN A 213 -1.21 -23.68 4.72
N GLY A 214 -0.67 -22.50 4.40
CA GLY A 214 -1.44 -21.31 4.08
C GLY A 214 -1.99 -20.60 5.31
N TYR A 215 -1.34 -20.72 6.47
CA TYR A 215 -1.68 -19.93 7.64
C TYR A 215 -0.93 -18.60 7.59
N GLN A 216 -1.64 -17.49 7.79
CA GLN A 216 -1.04 -16.18 7.91
C GLN A 216 -1.31 -15.57 9.30
N VAL A 217 -0.25 -15.12 9.96
CA VAL A 217 -0.30 -14.32 11.19
C VAL A 217 0.34 -12.98 10.89
N ASP A 218 -0.40 -11.89 11.10
CA ASP A 218 0.09 -10.52 10.90
C ASP A 218 0.00 -9.76 12.23
N VAL A 219 1.14 -9.37 12.77
CA VAL A 219 1.23 -8.63 14.05
C VAL A 219 1.79 -7.24 13.76
N GLN A 220 1.15 -6.22 14.32
CA GLN A 220 1.58 -4.82 14.19
C GLN A 220 1.52 -4.13 15.54
N GLU A 221 2.54 -3.32 15.83
CA GLU A 221 2.63 -2.50 17.02
C GLU A 221 3.14 -1.10 16.72
N TRP A 222 2.73 -0.15 17.56
CA TRP A 222 3.13 1.24 17.47
C TRP A 222 3.81 1.71 18.75
N ASN A 223 4.66 2.72 18.64
CA ASN A 223 5.24 3.41 19.82
C ASN A 223 4.29 4.47 20.42
N ALA A 224 3.00 4.37 20.10
CA ALA A 224 1.96 5.31 20.45
C ALA A 224 0.66 4.56 20.78
N PRO A 225 -0.29 5.17 21.52
CA PRO A 225 -1.59 4.54 21.83
C PRO A 225 -2.50 4.34 20.61
N ALA A 226 -2.16 4.89 19.46
CA ALA A 226 -2.87 4.69 18.21
C ALA A 226 -1.93 4.88 17.02
N GLU A 227 -2.30 4.31 15.88
CA GLU A 227 -1.63 4.49 14.59
C GLU A 227 -1.52 5.98 14.21
N LYS A 228 -2.58 6.76 14.43
CA LYS A 228 -2.70 8.16 14.01
C LYS A 228 -3.31 9.05 15.07
N GLY A 229 -2.91 10.32 15.08
CA GLY A 229 -3.56 11.38 15.87
C GLY A 229 -3.35 11.31 17.37
N GLN A 230 -2.50 10.40 17.87
CA GLN A 230 -2.07 10.33 19.26
C GLN A 230 -0.57 10.60 19.34
N PRO A 231 -0.09 11.31 20.37
CA PRO A 231 1.34 11.50 20.58
C PRO A 231 2.02 10.15 20.88
N VAL A 232 3.29 10.04 20.49
CA VAL A 232 4.13 8.90 20.87
C VAL A 232 4.28 8.85 22.40
N SER A 233 4.17 7.65 22.96
CA SER A 233 4.33 7.41 24.41
C SER A 233 5.75 6.96 24.75
N ARG A 234 6.49 6.43 23.77
CA ARG A 234 7.80 5.79 23.93
C ARG A 234 8.64 5.91 22.65
N ALA A 235 9.94 5.62 22.74
CA ALA A 235 10.86 5.76 21.61
C ALA A 235 10.64 4.70 20.51
N ASN A 236 10.41 3.46 20.91
CA ASN A 236 10.16 2.33 20.03
C ASN A 236 8.90 1.57 20.47
N PRO A 237 8.26 0.81 19.57
CA PRO A 237 7.21 -0.13 19.96
C PRO A 237 7.66 -1.14 21.03
N PRO A 238 6.72 -1.66 21.86
CA PRO A 238 7.01 -2.48 23.05
C PRO A 238 7.78 -3.78 22.80
N LEU A 239 7.51 -4.50 21.71
CA LEU A 239 8.10 -5.81 21.48
C LEU A 239 9.38 -5.66 20.64
N ALA A 240 10.52 -6.04 21.23
CA ALA A 240 11.76 -6.17 20.46
C ALA A 240 11.58 -7.19 19.30
N PRO A 241 12.34 -7.09 18.19
CA PRO A 241 12.17 -7.95 17.02
C PRO A 241 12.14 -9.45 17.32
N GLU A 242 12.96 -9.91 18.26
CA GLU A 242 13.01 -11.31 18.70
C GLU A 242 11.71 -11.71 19.41
N LYS A 243 11.18 -10.85 20.28
CA LYS A 243 9.91 -11.08 20.96
C LYS A 243 8.73 -11.01 19.99
N LEU A 244 8.78 -10.10 19.03
CA LEU A 244 7.79 -9.99 17.97
C LEU A 244 7.78 -11.26 17.10
N LYS A 245 8.95 -11.84 16.79
CA LYS A 245 9.08 -13.16 16.15
C LYS A 245 8.48 -14.28 16.99
N GLU A 246 8.78 -14.36 18.28
CA GLU A 246 8.18 -15.37 19.18
C GLU A 246 6.66 -15.25 19.24
N PHE A 247 6.16 -14.02 19.33
CA PHE A 247 4.74 -13.71 19.41
C PHE A 247 4.00 -14.16 18.14
N THR A 248 4.56 -13.82 16.96
CA THR A 248 3.98 -14.16 15.65
C THR A 248 4.06 -15.66 15.33
N THR A 249 5.15 -16.34 15.72
CA THR A 249 5.35 -17.77 15.45
C THR A 249 4.71 -18.70 16.48
N SER A 250 4.03 -18.14 17.48
CA SER A 250 3.43 -18.92 18.55
C SER A 250 2.42 -19.96 18.06
N PRO A 251 2.52 -21.23 18.50
CA PRO A 251 1.54 -22.26 18.17
C PRO A 251 0.16 -22.00 18.78
N LEU A 252 0.03 -21.05 19.73
CA LEU A 252 -1.26 -20.70 20.33
C LEU A 252 -2.24 -20.06 19.35
N TRP A 253 -1.77 -19.55 18.20
CA TRP A 253 -2.64 -19.05 17.12
C TRP A 253 -3.27 -20.17 16.29
N ARG A 254 -2.69 -21.38 16.32
CA ARG A 254 -3.08 -22.49 15.44
C ARG A 254 -4.55 -22.88 15.54
N PRO A 255 -5.18 -22.98 16.73
CA PRO A 255 -6.61 -23.34 16.81
C PRO A 255 -7.51 -22.41 15.99
N ALA A 256 -7.26 -21.10 16.03
CA ALA A 256 -8.04 -20.13 15.27
C ALA A 256 -7.78 -20.26 13.75
N LEU A 257 -6.52 -20.40 13.35
CA LEU A 257 -6.13 -20.56 11.95
C LEU A 257 -6.67 -21.85 11.31
N SER A 258 -6.70 -22.94 12.08
CA SER A 258 -7.22 -24.23 11.61
C SER A 258 -8.74 -24.24 11.46
N ASP A 259 -9.46 -23.39 12.19
CA ASP A 259 -10.92 -23.26 12.12
C ASP A 259 -11.40 -22.39 10.93
N LEU A 260 -10.49 -21.67 10.29
CA LEU A 260 -10.78 -20.87 9.10
C LEU A 260 -10.87 -21.75 7.83
N PRO A 261 -11.76 -21.41 6.89
CA PRO A 261 -11.82 -22.10 5.60
C PRO A 261 -10.49 -21.94 4.86
N ALA A 262 -10.09 -22.96 4.11
CA ALA A 262 -8.94 -22.84 3.23
C ALA A 262 -9.13 -21.68 2.25
N ALA A 263 -8.05 -20.93 2.00
CA ALA A 263 -8.07 -19.90 0.98
C ALA A 263 -8.37 -20.53 -0.38
N GLU A 264 -9.15 -19.82 -1.19
CA GLU A 264 -9.18 -20.11 -2.61
C GLU A 264 -7.78 -19.83 -3.18
N PRO A 265 -7.30 -20.65 -4.14
CA PRO A 265 -6.06 -20.34 -4.83
C PRO A 265 -6.12 -18.91 -5.37
N ASP A 266 -5.01 -18.18 -5.26
CA ASP A 266 -4.97 -16.86 -5.87
C ASP A 266 -5.30 -17.04 -7.35
N PRO A 267 -6.21 -16.23 -7.93
CA PRO A 267 -6.37 -16.21 -9.37
C PRO A 267 -5.02 -15.76 -9.91
N GLY A 268 -4.20 -16.74 -10.31
CA GLY A 268 -2.80 -16.51 -10.63
C GLY A 268 -2.74 -15.29 -11.51
N ALA A 269 -2.02 -14.26 -11.04
CA ALA A 269 -1.71 -13.14 -11.91
C ALA A 269 -1.21 -13.78 -13.21
N PRO A 270 -1.79 -13.45 -14.38
CA PRO A 270 -1.24 -13.95 -15.62
C PRO A 270 0.24 -13.63 -15.54
N ALA A 271 1.09 -14.65 -15.48
CA ALA A 271 2.51 -14.44 -15.66
C ALA A 271 2.59 -13.58 -16.92
N PRO A 272 3.18 -12.38 -16.90
CA PRO A 272 3.27 -11.58 -18.11
C PRO A 272 3.94 -12.47 -19.14
N ALA A 273 3.15 -12.94 -20.10
CA ALA A 273 3.59 -13.91 -21.07
C ALA A 273 4.65 -13.20 -21.91
N GLY A 274 5.92 -13.59 -21.70
CA GLY A 274 7.02 -13.26 -22.60
C GLY A 274 7.60 -11.84 -22.55
N ALA A 275 7.10 -10.91 -21.75
CA ALA A 275 7.77 -9.61 -21.59
C ALA A 275 8.84 -9.73 -20.50
N ARG A 276 10.11 -9.46 -20.83
CA ARG A 276 11.13 -9.17 -19.80
C ARG A 276 10.56 -8.08 -18.89
N GLY A 277 10.52 -8.30 -17.58
CA GLY A 277 10.03 -7.30 -16.63
C GLY A 277 10.76 -5.96 -16.82
N ALA A 278 10.08 -4.84 -16.58
CA ALA A 278 10.60 -3.53 -16.96
C ALA A 278 12.01 -3.24 -16.36
N ALA A 279 12.30 -3.75 -15.16
CA ALA A 279 13.62 -3.68 -14.54
C ALA A 279 14.72 -4.38 -15.36
N ALA A 280 14.44 -5.57 -15.90
CA ALA A 280 15.40 -6.33 -16.70
C ALA A 280 15.67 -5.67 -18.07
N VAL A 281 14.63 -5.09 -18.68
CA VAL A 281 14.80 -4.31 -19.92
C VAL A 281 15.63 -3.05 -19.62
N LEU A 282 15.28 -2.30 -18.57
CA LEU A 282 16.02 -1.11 -18.14
C LEU A 282 17.50 -1.41 -17.97
N GLU A 283 17.84 -2.44 -17.20
CA GLU A 283 19.22 -2.86 -16.95
C GLU A 283 19.96 -3.20 -18.26
N SER A 284 19.29 -3.85 -19.21
CA SER A 284 19.88 -4.19 -20.51
C SER A 284 20.17 -2.98 -21.43
N LEU A 285 19.60 -1.81 -21.10
CA LEU A 285 19.71 -0.56 -21.86
C LEU A 285 20.71 0.42 -21.24
N LEU A 286 21.25 0.11 -20.06
CA LEU A 286 22.22 0.96 -19.40
C LEU A 286 23.56 1.00 -20.15
N PRO A 287 24.31 2.11 -20.06
CA PRO A 287 25.70 2.14 -20.51
C PRO A 287 26.52 1.06 -19.79
N LYS A 288 27.33 0.31 -20.55
CA LYS A 288 28.01 -0.91 -20.04
C LYS A 288 29.35 -0.64 -19.33
N THR A 289 29.86 0.59 -19.36
CA THR A 289 31.21 0.92 -18.89
C THR A 289 31.17 2.07 -17.90
N GLY A 290 31.93 1.95 -16.80
CA GLY A 290 32.13 3.03 -15.83
C GLY A 290 30.95 3.27 -14.88
N ILE A 291 29.92 2.43 -14.90
CA ILE A 291 28.75 2.52 -14.03
C ILE A 291 28.46 1.12 -13.47
N THR A 292 28.25 1.06 -12.15
CA THR A 292 27.81 -0.15 -11.45
C THR A 292 26.34 -0.04 -11.07
N VAL A 293 25.62 -1.16 -11.08
CA VAL A 293 24.25 -1.24 -10.57
C VAL A 293 24.34 -1.62 -9.09
N ALA A 294 24.22 -0.63 -8.20
CA ALA A 294 24.32 -0.81 -6.75
C ALA A 294 23.07 -1.48 -6.17
N SER A 295 21.90 -1.25 -6.75
CA SER A 295 20.65 -1.94 -6.43
C SER A 295 19.69 -1.88 -7.60
N LYS A 296 18.68 -2.75 -7.63
CA LYS A 296 17.64 -2.79 -8.65
C LYS A 296 16.39 -3.47 -8.11
N GLY A 297 15.25 -3.13 -8.71
CA GLY A 297 13.98 -3.74 -8.34
C GLY A 297 12.84 -3.25 -9.22
N GLY A 298 11.62 -3.50 -8.75
CA GLY A 298 10.39 -3.23 -9.49
C GLY A 298 9.72 -4.50 -9.99
N GLU A 299 8.48 -4.35 -10.46
CA GLU A 299 7.59 -5.45 -10.82
C GLU A 299 6.72 -5.06 -12.02
N GLY A 300 6.52 -6.03 -12.92
CA GLY A 300 5.67 -5.87 -14.10
C GLY A 300 6.06 -4.68 -14.96
N GLU A 301 5.17 -3.69 -15.00
CA GLU A 301 5.28 -2.45 -15.77
C GLU A 301 6.24 -1.42 -15.15
N HIS A 302 6.65 -1.59 -13.89
CA HIS A 302 7.58 -0.70 -13.20
C HIS A 302 8.95 -1.37 -13.01
N GLY A 303 10.02 -0.59 -13.13
CA GLY A 303 11.38 -1.06 -12.90
C GLY A 303 12.27 0.07 -12.43
N TYR A 304 13.33 -0.25 -11.70
CA TYR A 304 14.32 0.75 -11.32
C TYR A 304 15.72 0.13 -11.13
N VAL A 305 16.72 1.00 -11.22
CA VAL A 305 18.12 0.73 -10.89
C VAL A 305 18.69 1.91 -10.10
N VAL A 306 19.57 1.62 -9.14
CA VAL A 306 20.45 2.61 -8.51
C VAL A 306 21.83 2.41 -9.11
N LEU A 307 22.31 3.45 -9.77
CA LEU A 307 23.59 3.50 -10.46
C LEU A 307 24.64 4.16 -9.56
N ASP A 308 25.89 3.72 -9.67
CA ASP A 308 27.03 4.36 -9.03
C ASP A 308 28.27 4.30 -9.94
N ASP A 309 28.86 5.47 -10.21
CA ASP A 309 30.08 5.66 -11.00
C ASP A 309 31.30 6.00 -10.12
N GLY A 310 31.17 5.88 -8.79
CA GLY A 310 32.17 6.26 -7.79
C GLY A 310 32.05 7.69 -7.27
N ASN A 311 31.17 8.51 -7.85
CA ASN A 311 30.91 9.90 -7.42
C ASN A 311 29.55 10.07 -6.72
N GLY A 312 28.95 8.97 -6.25
CA GLY A 312 27.68 8.95 -5.53
C GLY A 312 26.54 8.38 -6.37
N THR A 313 25.48 7.95 -5.68
CA THR A 313 24.39 7.17 -6.29
C THR A 313 23.42 8.00 -7.13
N SER A 314 22.78 7.35 -8.11
CA SER A 314 21.72 7.94 -8.94
C SER A 314 20.64 6.89 -9.24
N LEU A 315 19.40 7.20 -8.85
CA LEU A 315 18.24 6.36 -9.11
C LEU A 315 17.71 6.62 -10.54
N VAL A 316 17.45 5.56 -11.29
CA VAL A 316 16.74 5.58 -12.57
C VAL A 316 15.53 4.66 -12.47
N GLN A 317 14.35 5.19 -12.78
CA GLN A 317 13.07 4.49 -12.71
C GLN A 317 12.37 4.50 -14.08
N VAL A 318 11.58 3.47 -14.35
CA VAL A 318 10.78 3.33 -15.56
C VAL A 318 9.35 2.90 -15.24
N ASN A 319 8.39 3.43 -15.99
CA ASN A 319 7.02 2.91 -16.09
C ASN A 319 6.69 2.63 -17.55
N VAL A 320 6.27 1.41 -17.84
CA VAL A 320 5.96 0.88 -19.18
C VAL A 320 4.49 0.51 -19.22
N GLN A 321 3.67 1.29 -19.91
CA GLN A 321 2.21 1.21 -19.80
C GLN A 321 1.57 1.03 -21.18
N ALA A 322 0.47 0.28 -21.25
CA ALA A 322 -0.35 0.14 -22.45
C ALA A 322 -1.68 0.91 -22.33
N GLY A 323 -2.27 1.30 -23.47
CA GLY A 323 -3.60 1.91 -23.50
C GLY A 323 -3.69 3.33 -22.91
N MET A 324 -2.58 4.08 -22.90
CA MET A 324 -2.48 5.40 -22.28
C MET A 324 -2.91 6.56 -23.20
N GLY A 325 -3.22 6.29 -24.47
CA GLY A 325 -3.51 7.31 -25.49
C GLY A 325 -4.57 8.33 -25.07
N GLU A 326 -5.79 7.86 -24.81
CA GLU A 326 -6.92 8.72 -24.40
C GLU A 326 -6.68 9.40 -23.04
N LEU A 327 -6.10 8.67 -22.08
CA LEU A 327 -5.86 9.19 -20.73
C LEU A 327 -4.86 10.36 -20.72
N LEU A 328 -3.92 10.37 -21.67
CA LEU A 328 -2.85 11.35 -21.77
C LEU A 328 -3.01 12.28 -22.97
N LYS A 329 -4.21 12.39 -23.55
CA LYS A 329 -4.46 13.25 -24.72
C LYS A 329 -3.95 14.69 -24.52
N ASP A 330 -4.17 15.25 -23.32
CA ASP A 330 -3.81 16.62 -22.95
C ASP A 330 -2.45 16.72 -22.22
N HIS A 331 -1.80 15.59 -21.92
CA HIS A 331 -0.53 15.57 -21.17
C HIS A 331 0.66 16.04 -22.02
N PHE A 332 0.68 15.64 -23.30
CA PHE A 332 1.70 15.97 -24.28
C PHE A 332 1.32 17.22 -25.08
N GLY A 333 1.08 18.33 -24.38
CA GLY A 333 0.76 19.62 -24.97
C GLY A 333 1.92 20.22 -25.79
N SER A 334 1.97 21.54 -25.91
CA SER A 334 2.95 22.26 -26.76
C SER A 334 4.42 22.05 -26.41
N GLY A 335 4.74 21.52 -25.22
CA GLY A 335 6.10 21.18 -24.80
C GLY A 335 6.59 19.80 -25.27
N ALA A 336 5.77 19.02 -25.99
CA ALA A 336 6.17 17.73 -26.53
C ALA A 336 6.65 17.84 -27.99
N VAL A 337 7.67 17.07 -28.33
CA VAL A 337 8.15 16.87 -29.71
C VAL A 337 7.48 15.63 -30.29
N THR A 338 6.96 15.74 -31.51
CA THR A 338 6.45 14.58 -32.25
C THR A 338 7.53 14.07 -33.21
N LEU A 339 7.93 12.82 -33.05
CA LEU A 339 8.88 12.15 -33.93
C LEU A 339 8.23 11.74 -35.27
N PRO A 340 9.02 11.41 -36.31
CA PRO A 340 8.49 11.03 -37.62
C PRO A 340 7.53 9.81 -37.61
N ASP A 341 7.66 8.92 -36.64
CA ASP A 341 6.78 7.76 -36.45
C ASP A 341 5.47 8.10 -35.69
N GLY A 342 5.27 9.37 -35.34
CA GLY A 342 4.14 9.87 -34.57
C GLY A 342 4.29 9.73 -33.06
N THR A 343 5.41 9.20 -32.56
CA THR A 343 5.69 9.12 -31.12
C THR A 343 5.84 10.53 -30.55
N ARG A 344 5.06 10.84 -29.51
CA ARG A 344 5.18 12.10 -28.75
C ARG A 344 6.19 11.92 -27.64
N VAL A 345 7.12 12.86 -27.50
CA VAL A 345 8.20 12.85 -26.51
C VAL A 345 8.15 14.15 -25.71
N LYS A 346 8.05 14.05 -24.40
CA LYS A 346 8.09 15.18 -23.48
C LYS A 346 9.27 15.01 -22.54
N SER A 347 10.14 16.00 -22.51
CA SER A 347 11.38 15.99 -21.73
C SER A 347 11.36 17.13 -20.71
N GLU A 348 11.60 16.83 -19.44
CA GLU A 348 11.50 17.80 -18.35
C GLU A 348 12.62 17.62 -17.32
N GLN A 349 13.07 18.73 -16.75
CA GLN A 349 13.93 18.77 -15.56
C GLN A 349 13.28 19.67 -14.52
N ARG A 350 13.18 19.18 -13.29
CA ARG A 350 12.55 19.90 -12.18
C ARG A 350 13.14 19.48 -10.84
N ASP A 351 12.72 20.14 -9.78
CA ASP A 351 13.07 19.75 -8.42
C ASP A 351 12.35 18.45 -8.01
N GLY A 352 12.99 17.68 -7.13
CA GLY A 352 12.44 16.45 -6.57
C GLY A 352 11.25 16.72 -5.65
N GLU A 353 10.26 15.81 -5.67
CA GLU A 353 8.99 15.99 -4.96
C GLU A 353 8.88 15.20 -3.64
N LYS A 354 9.91 14.43 -3.28
CA LYS A 354 9.85 13.43 -2.19
C LYS A 354 10.60 13.83 -0.92
N GLY A 355 10.87 15.13 -0.74
CA GLY A 355 11.43 15.67 0.51
C GLY A 355 12.94 15.52 0.68
N GLY A 356 13.65 14.83 -0.22
CA GLY A 356 15.11 14.84 -0.24
C GLY A 356 15.69 16.22 -0.57
N ALA A 357 16.63 16.70 0.24
CA ALA A 357 17.27 17.99 0.02
C ALA A 357 18.08 18.03 -1.28
N ASN A 358 17.90 19.08 -2.08
CA ASN A 358 18.60 19.32 -3.36
C ASN A 358 18.45 18.20 -4.41
N VAL A 359 17.39 17.38 -4.27
CA VAL A 359 17.11 16.34 -5.26
C VAL A 359 16.57 16.98 -6.54
N VAL A 360 17.10 16.58 -7.68
CA VAL A 360 16.56 16.92 -9.00
C VAL A 360 15.90 15.71 -9.63
N TRP A 361 14.91 15.96 -10.47
CA TRP A 361 14.14 14.96 -11.19
C TRP A 361 14.15 15.27 -12.69
N TRP A 362 14.78 14.39 -13.46
CA TRP A 362 14.83 14.44 -14.91
C TRP A 362 13.91 13.38 -15.48
N THR A 363 13.07 13.73 -16.45
CA THR A 363 12.08 12.82 -17.02
C THR A 363 12.08 12.89 -18.54
N VAL A 364 11.96 11.73 -19.18
CA VAL A 364 11.53 11.59 -20.57
C VAL A 364 10.29 10.71 -20.61
N ASP A 365 9.18 11.29 -21.04
CA ASP A 365 7.89 10.62 -21.24
C ASP A 365 7.65 10.44 -22.73
N THR A 366 7.31 9.23 -23.15
CA THR A 366 7.05 8.88 -24.55
C THR A 366 5.68 8.24 -24.68
N LEU A 367 4.94 8.61 -25.73
CA LEU A 367 3.66 8.01 -26.06
C LEU A 367 3.60 7.71 -27.56
N ARG A 368 3.59 6.40 -27.87
CA ARG A 368 3.45 5.86 -29.23
C ARG A 368 2.01 6.02 -29.71
N THR A 369 1.82 5.97 -31.03
CA THR A 369 0.51 6.15 -31.68
C THR A 369 -0.51 5.07 -31.32
N ASP A 370 -0.06 3.88 -30.93
CA ASP A 370 -0.89 2.77 -30.44
C ASP A 370 -1.21 2.84 -28.94
N GLY A 371 -0.86 3.94 -28.27
CA GLY A 371 -1.16 4.16 -26.86
C GLY A 371 -0.18 3.50 -25.90
N ARG A 372 0.92 2.89 -26.37
CA ARG A 372 2.01 2.43 -25.52
C ARG A 372 2.85 3.62 -25.03
N ARG A 373 3.09 3.68 -23.72
CA ARG A 373 3.84 4.74 -23.05
C ARG A 373 5.05 4.18 -22.31
N VAL A 374 6.17 4.89 -22.40
CA VAL A 374 7.35 4.64 -21.54
C VAL A 374 7.77 5.95 -20.92
N VAL A 375 7.81 6.00 -19.60
CA VAL A 375 8.35 7.12 -18.82
C VAL A 375 9.64 6.67 -18.16
N VAL A 376 10.75 7.34 -18.45
CA VAL A 376 12.01 7.13 -17.75
C VAL A 376 12.30 8.36 -16.91
N SER A 377 12.60 8.16 -15.63
CA SER A 377 12.95 9.21 -14.68
C SER A 377 14.32 8.94 -14.08
N ALA A 378 15.12 9.97 -13.85
CA ALA A 378 16.40 9.87 -13.17
C ALA A 378 16.56 10.96 -12.11
N PHE A 379 17.25 10.59 -11.03
CA PHE A 379 17.48 11.41 -9.85
C PHE A 379 18.96 11.41 -9.48
N ASN A 380 19.42 12.48 -8.86
CA ASN A 380 20.79 12.66 -8.36
C ASN A 380 21.01 12.08 -6.94
N THR A 381 20.20 11.08 -6.58
CA THR A 381 20.25 10.33 -5.32
C THR A 381 19.78 8.90 -5.58
N GLY A 382 20.21 7.93 -4.76
CA GLY A 382 19.69 6.56 -4.80
C GLY A 382 18.29 6.40 -4.20
N ASN A 383 17.83 7.37 -3.38
CA ASN A 383 16.50 7.38 -2.78
C ASN A 383 15.97 8.82 -2.73
N GLN A 384 14.81 9.08 -3.34
CA GLN A 384 14.25 10.43 -3.48
C GLN A 384 13.90 11.11 -2.14
N ASN A 385 13.78 10.34 -1.06
CA ASN A 385 13.54 10.85 0.29
C ASN A 385 14.84 11.22 1.03
N LYS A 386 16.00 10.94 0.45
CA LYS A 386 17.32 11.28 1.01
C LYS A 386 17.94 12.45 0.26
N PRO A 387 18.84 13.22 0.89
CA PRO A 387 19.57 14.29 0.20
C PRO A 387 20.27 13.79 -1.07
N ALA A 388 20.42 14.69 -2.03
CA ALA A 388 21.24 14.46 -3.21
C ALA A 388 22.67 14.04 -2.83
N THR A 389 23.19 13.03 -3.53
CA THR A 389 24.58 12.57 -3.37
C THR A 389 25.50 13.16 -4.43
N ARG A 390 24.94 13.88 -5.41
CA ARG A 390 25.62 14.48 -6.56
C ARG A 390 24.77 15.60 -7.16
N ASP A 391 25.33 16.43 -8.03
CA ASP A 391 24.61 17.59 -8.59
C ASP A 391 23.55 17.21 -9.63
N LYS A 392 23.79 16.14 -10.39
CA LYS A 392 22.95 15.70 -11.52
C LYS A 392 22.86 14.17 -11.57
N PRO A 393 21.78 13.59 -12.14
CA PRO A 393 21.70 12.16 -12.37
C PRO A 393 22.87 11.64 -13.20
N ILE A 394 23.23 10.36 -13.02
CA ILE A 394 24.32 9.72 -13.77
C ILE A 394 24.01 9.70 -15.27
N LEU A 395 22.75 9.49 -15.65
CA LEU A 395 22.33 9.47 -17.04
C LEU A 395 21.93 10.87 -17.50
N THR A 396 22.43 11.23 -18.68
CA THR A 396 22.07 12.47 -19.39
C THR A 396 20.63 12.41 -19.94
N MET A 397 20.01 13.56 -20.21
CA MET A 397 18.70 13.61 -20.88
C MET A 397 18.68 12.84 -22.21
N GLU A 398 19.78 12.89 -22.96
CA GLU A 398 19.91 12.16 -24.23
C GLU A 398 19.89 10.65 -24.02
N GLN A 399 20.61 10.15 -23.01
CA GLN A 399 20.58 8.74 -22.64
C GLN A 399 19.20 8.32 -22.12
N LEU A 400 18.53 9.15 -21.31
CA LEU A 400 17.16 8.88 -20.85
C LEU A 400 16.19 8.79 -22.03
N GLN A 401 16.34 9.66 -23.02
CA GLN A 401 15.52 9.62 -24.24
C GLN A 401 15.81 8.39 -25.10
N GLN A 402 17.08 8.01 -25.25
CA GLN A 402 17.46 6.76 -25.92
C GLN A 402 16.83 5.54 -25.24
N ILE A 403 16.91 5.48 -23.91
CA ILE A 403 16.29 4.41 -23.13
C ILE A 403 14.78 4.43 -23.34
N ALA A 404 14.09 5.57 -23.21
CA ALA A 404 12.63 5.65 -23.31
C ALA A 404 12.10 5.25 -24.72
N LEU A 405 12.86 5.53 -25.76
CA LEU A 405 12.51 5.22 -27.16
C LEU A 405 12.92 3.82 -27.60
N ASP A 406 13.71 3.09 -26.81
CA ASP A 406 14.26 1.80 -27.24
C ASP A 406 13.14 0.79 -27.59
N PRO A 407 13.25 0.07 -28.73
CA PRO A 407 12.23 -0.88 -29.16
C PRO A 407 12.06 -2.07 -28.20
N LYS A 408 13.07 -2.42 -27.39
CA LYS A 408 13.04 -3.57 -26.46
C LYS A 408 11.92 -3.49 -25.42
N TRP A 409 11.32 -2.31 -25.19
CA TRP A 409 10.18 -2.18 -24.28
C TRP A 409 8.95 -2.98 -24.74
N PHE A 410 8.85 -3.30 -26.03
CA PHE A 410 7.66 -3.94 -26.58
C PHE A 410 7.94 -4.95 -27.71
N GLY A 411 9.17 -5.43 -27.84
CA GLY A 411 9.59 -6.40 -28.86
C GLY A 411 10.99 -6.93 -28.62
#